data_AF-A0A956IKF4-F1
#
_entry.id   AF-A0A956IKF4-F1
#
_cell.length_a   1.000
_cell.length_b   1.000
_cell.length_c   1.000
_cell.angle_alpha   90.00
_cell.angle_beta   90.00
_cell.angle_gamma   90.00
#
_symmetry.space_group_name_H-M   'P 1'
#
loop_
_entity.id
_entity.type
_entity.pdbx_description
1 polymer ?
#
loop_
_entity_poly.entity_id
_entity_poly.type
_entity_poly.pdbx_seq_one_letter_code
_entity_poly.pdbx_strand_id
1 'polypeptide(L)'
;MKTVFLGAALILAAAGCPSTIVVNGITVVEETWREAEPAVTARAKADFHCEAVTLKLLAVHPAGSPQEIEATGCDQSSTYVPGPDGWAQRP
;
A
#
# COMPACT_ATOMS: atom_id res chain seq x y z
N MET A 1 -33.30 11.97 44.74
CA MET A 1 -32.24 11.03 45.19
C MET A 1 -31.51 10.60 43.93
N LYS A 2 -30.30 11.12 43.66
CA LYS A 2 -28.99 10.42 43.78
C LYS A 2 -29.03 9.07 43.02
N THR A 3 -28.24 8.83 41.98
CA THR A 3 -26.77 9.03 41.90
C THR A 3 -26.29 9.09 40.45
N VAL A 4 -25.41 10.04 40.14
CA VAL A 4 -24.63 10.13 38.89
C VAL A 4 -23.40 9.23 39.06
N PHE A 5 -23.15 8.30 38.15
CA PHE A 5 -21.87 7.60 38.06
C PHE A 5 -21.02 8.23 36.96
N LEU A 6 -19.99 8.94 37.43
CA LEU A 6 -18.84 9.39 36.66
C LEU A 6 -18.00 8.19 36.26
N GLY A 7 -17.49 8.22 35.03
CA GLY A 7 -16.08 7.95 34.77
C GLY A 7 -15.66 6.48 34.66
N ALA A 8 -15.43 6.05 33.43
CA ALA A 8 -14.11 5.62 32.94
C ALA A 8 -14.37 4.84 31.64
N ALA A 9 -14.56 5.58 30.54
CA ALA A 9 -14.39 4.98 29.23
C ALA A 9 -12.89 4.66 29.12
N LEU A 10 -12.55 3.42 29.46
CA LEU A 10 -11.29 2.81 29.08
C LEU A 10 -11.25 2.90 27.55
N ILE A 11 -10.55 3.91 27.01
CA ILE A 11 -10.14 3.90 25.62
C ILE A 11 -9.14 2.76 25.55
N LEU A 12 -9.62 1.54 25.33
CA LEU A 12 -8.78 0.50 24.74
C LEU A 12 -8.34 1.10 23.42
N ALA A 13 -7.12 1.62 23.40
CA ALA A 13 -6.38 1.78 22.17
C ALA A 13 -6.47 0.41 21.49
N ALA A 14 -7.29 0.32 20.44
CA ALA A 14 -7.19 -0.76 19.51
C ALA A 14 -5.79 -0.65 18.92
N ALA A 15 -4.83 -1.34 19.54
CA ALA A 15 -3.68 -1.86 18.84
C ALA A 15 -4.27 -2.85 17.82
N GLY A 16 -4.87 -2.30 16.77
CA GLY A 16 -5.49 -3.07 15.71
C GLY A 16 -4.37 -3.85 15.06
N CYS A 17 -4.46 -5.17 15.11
CA CYS A 17 -3.59 -6.00 14.29
C CYS A 17 -3.67 -5.47 12.85
N PRO A 18 -2.53 -5.22 12.18
CA PRO A 18 -2.56 -4.76 10.81
C PRO A 18 -3.38 -5.74 9.97
N SER A 19 -4.40 -5.24 9.26
CA SER A 19 -5.16 -6.06 8.34
C SER A 19 -4.26 -6.44 7.16
N THR A 20 -4.37 -7.69 6.71
CA THR A 20 -3.65 -8.16 5.53
C THR A 20 -4.63 -8.50 4.42
N ILE A 21 -4.25 -8.20 3.18
CA ILE A 21 -4.99 -8.57 1.97
C ILE A 21 -4.09 -9.44 1.08
N VAL A 22 -4.70 -10.12 0.09
CA VAL A 22 -3.97 -10.88 -0.92
C VAL A 22 -4.04 -10.14 -2.25
N VAL A 23 -2.88 -9.72 -2.74
CA VAL A 23 -2.72 -9.02 -4.02
C VAL A 23 -1.85 -9.87 -4.93
N ASN A 24 -2.38 -10.28 -6.08
CA ASN A 24 -1.69 -11.18 -7.02
C ASN A 24 -1.14 -12.46 -6.36
N GLY A 25 -1.79 -12.97 -5.32
CA GLY A 25 -1.35 -14.16 -4.58
C GLY A 25 -0.32 -13.89 -3.47
N ILE A 26 0.05 -12.63 -3.23
CA ILE A 26 0.98 -12.21 -2.17
C ILE A 26 0.22 -11.56 -1.03
N THR A 27 0.47 -12.00 0.20
CA THR A 27 -0.07 -11.37 1.41
C THR A 27 0.70 -10.09 1.72
N VAL A 28 -0.04 -8.98 1.86
CA VAL A 28 0.50 -7.64 2.10
C VAL A 28 -0.35 -6.96 3.18
N VAL A 29 0.25 -6.08 3.98
CA VAL A 29 -0.49 -5.24 4.92
C VAL A 29 -1.32 -4.24 4.12
N GLU A 30 -2.63 -4.23 4.35
CA GLU A 30 -3.59 -3.46 3.57
C GLU A 30 -3.26 -1.98 3.53
N GLU A 31 -2.96 -1.39 4.69
CA GLU A 31 -2.59 0.02 4.81
C GLU A 31 -1.40 0.38 3.90
N THR A 32 -0.33 -0.42 3.95
CA THR A 32 0.86 -0.19 3.12
C THR A 32 0.59 -0.38 1.62
N TRP A 33 -0.32 -1.28 1.26
CA TRP A 33 -0.75 -1.43 -0.13
C TRP A 33 -1.57 -0.22 -0.59
N ARG A 34 -2.51 0.26 0.24
CA ARG A 34 -3.34 1.44 -0.04
C ARG A 34 -2.53 2.72 -0.20
N GLU A 35 -1.37 2.80 0.42
CA GLU A 35 -0.40 3.90 0.22
C GLU A 35 0.40 3.73 -1.08
N ALA A 36 0.89 2.51 -1.35
CA ALA A 36 1.74 2.23 -2.50
C ALA A 36 1.00 2.26 -3.85
N GLU A 37 -0.19 1.68 -3.91
CA GLU A 37 -0.99 1.53 -5.14
C GLU A 37 -1.21 2.84 -5.90
N PRO A 38 -1.74 3.93 -5.29
CA PRO A 38 -1.94 5.19 -6.01
C PRO A 38 -0.61 5.87 -6.36
N ALA A 39 0.42 5.74 -5.52
CA ALA A 39 1.73 6.35 -5.75
C ALA A 39 2.43 5.73 -6.96
N VAL A 40 2.48 4.40 -7.04
CA VAL A 40 3.05 3.68 -8.20
C VAL A 40 2.22 3.91 -9.44
N THR A 41 0.88 3.91 -9.34
CA THR A 41 0.01 4.20 -10.48
C THR A 41 0.30 5.58 -11.06
N ALA A 42 0.33 6.63 -10.22
CA ALA A 42 0.59 8.00 -10.68
C ALA A 42 1.97 8.13 -11.34
N ARG A 43 2.99 7.49 -10.75
CA ARG A 43 4.35 7.49 -11.29
C ARG A 43 4.42 6.77 -12.64
N ALA A 44 3.86 5.57 -12.75
CA ALA A 44 3.83 4.81 -13.99
C ALA A 44 3.06 5.52 -15.10
N LYS A 45 1.95 6.19 -14.77
CA LYS A 45 1.23 7.04 -15.75
C LYS A 45 2.11 8.15 -16.31
N ALA A 46 2.90 8.79 -15.44
CA ALA A 46 3.83 9.85 -15.84
C ALA A 46 4.98 9.29 -16.69
N ASP A 47 5.58 8.18 -16.29
CA ASP A 47 6.73 7.57 -16.98
C ASP A 47 6.32 6.96 -18.35
N PHE A 48 5.13 6.34 -18.44
CA PHE A 48 4.62 5.71 -19.67
C PHE A 48 3.83 6.69 -20.55
N HIS A 49 3.55 7.91 -20.09
CA HIS A 49 2.63 8.85 -20.75
C HIS A 49 1.28 8.20 -21.11
N CYS A 50 0.75 7.38 -20.20
CA CYS A 50 -0.40 6.50 -20.45
C CYS A 50 -1.38 6.54 -19.27
N GLU A 51 -2.68 6.72 -19.53
CA GLU A 51 -3.70 6.74 -18.48
C GLU A 51 -4.13 5.35 -17.99
N ALA A 52 -3.97 4.33 -18.83
CA ALA A 52 -4.35 2.95 -18.52
C ALA A 52 -3.14 2.18 -17.99
N VAL A 53 -3.01 2.13 -16.66
CA VAL A 53 -1.94 1.39 -15.97
C VAL A 53 -2.58 0.30 -15.11
N THR A 54 -1.98 -0.89 -15.15
CA THR A 54 -2.30 -2.02 -14.28
C THR A 54 -1.09 -2.32 -13.39
N LEU A 55 -1.35 -2.71 -12.14
CA LEU A 55 -0.31 -3.03 -11.18
C LEU A 55 -0.32 -4.52 -10.82
N LYS A 56 0.88 -5.05 -10.54
CA LYS A 56 1.09 -6.39 -10.05
C LYS A 56 2.14 -6.36 -8.94
N LEU A 57 1.73 -6.74 -7.72
CA LEU A 57 2.67 -6.90 -6.62
C LEU A 57 3.58 -8.10 -6.90
N LEU A 58 4.90 -7.89 -6.87
CA LEU A 58 5.91 -8.92 -7.12
C LEU A 58 6.59 -9.39 -5.83
N ALA A 59 6.82 -8.50 -4.87
CA ALA A 59 7.49 -8.82 -3.63
C ALA A 59 7.06 -7.90 -2.48
N VAL A 60 7.15 -8.42 -1.25
CA VAL A 60 6.92 -7.70 0.00
C VAL A 60 8.09 -7.92 0.95
N HIS A 61 8.37 -6.94 1.80
CA HIS A 61 9.26 -7.11 2.95
C HIS A 61 8.62 -8.04 3.99
N PRO A 62 9.41 -8.63 4.92
CA PRO A 62 8.88 -9.47 6.00
C PRO A 62 7.81 -8.80 6.88
N ALA A 63 7.81 -7.46 6.96
CA ALA A 63 6.79 -6.67 7.65
C ALA A 63 5.47 -6.54 6.85
N GLY A 64 5.39 -7.12 5.65
CA GLY A 64 4.21 -7.08 4.79
C GLY A 64 4.06 -5.79 3.99
N SER A 65 5.10 -4.96 3.87
CA SER A 65 5.08 -3.76 3.02
C SER A 65 5.54 -4.07 1.59
N PRO A 66 4.93 -3.48 0.54
CA PRO A 66 5.36 -3.64 -0.84
C PRO A 66 6.84 -3.32 -1.05
N GLN A 67 7.53 -4.17 -1.80
CA GLN A 67 8.95 -4.02 -2.15
C GLN A 67 9.14 -3.86 -3.66
N GLU A 68 8.39 -4.61 -4.45
CA GLU A 68 8.47 -4.55 -5.91
C GLU A 68 7.06 -4.60 -6.48
N ILE A 69 6.70 -3.61 -7.31
CA ILE A 69 5.42 -3.56 -8.02
C ILE A 69 5.71 -3.39 -9.50
N GLU A 70 5.27 -4.34 -10.32
CA GLU A 70 5.28 -4.18 -11.77
C GLU A 70 4.08 -3.33 -12.19
N ALA A 71 4.32 -2.32 -13.00
CA ALA A 71 3.28 -1.55 -13.66
C ALA A 71 3.34 -1.82 -15.16
N THR A 72 2.18 -2.07 -15.78
CA THR A 72 2.06 -2.28 -17.23
C THR A 72 1.00 -1.35 -17.79
N GLY A 73 1.33 -0.65 -18.88
CA GLY A 73 0.43 0.27 -19.57
C GLY A 73 0.98 0.64 -20.95
N CYS A 74 0.09 0.79 -21.93
CA CYS A 74 0.44 1.20 -23.31
C CYS A 74 1.66 0.44 -23.90
N ASP A 75 1.64 -0.90 -23.83
CA ASP A 75 2.71 -1.79 -24.31
C ASP A 75 4.09 -1.62 -23.62
N GLN A 76 4.13 -0.85 -22.53
CA GLN A 76 5.30 -0.68 -21.67
C GLN A 76 5.08 -1.42 -20.35
N SER A 77 6.16 -1.97 -19.81
CA SER A 77 6.18 -2.55 -18.46
C SER A 77 7.43 -2.08 -17.73
N SER A 78 7.32 -1.81 -16.43
CA SER A 78 8.46 -1.52 -15.58
C SER A 78 8.19 -1.90 -14.14
N THR A 79 9.24 -2.32 -13.44
CA THR A 79 9.18 -2.60 -12.01
C THR A 79 9.52 -1.35 -11.22
N TYR A 80 8.73 -1.06 -10.20
CA TYR A 80 8.92 0.03 -9.26
C TYR A 80 9.36 -0.50 -7.91
N VAL A 81 10.34 0.18 -7.32
CA VAL A 81 10.88 -0.12 -5.97
C VAL A 81 10.78 1.12 -5.08
N PRO A 82 10.62 0.97 -3.75
CA PRO A 82 10.70 2.07 -2.81
C PRO A 82 12.10 2.70 -2.82
N GLY A 83 12.16 4.02 -2.91
CA GLY A 83 13.36 4.84 -2.79
C GLY A 83 13.16 6.01 -1.82
N PRO A 84 14.20 6.82 -1.58
CA PRO A 84 14.14 7.93 -0.63
C PRO A 84 13.09 8.99 -0.98
N ASP A 85 12.79 9.17 -2.26
CA ASP A 85 11.85 10.17 -2.78
C ASP A 85 10.50 9.55 -3.24
N GLY A 86 10.18 8.35 -2.74
CA GLY A 86 9.00 7.59 -3.14
C GLY A 86 9.34 6.45 -4.11
N TRP A 87 8.45 6.13 -5.04
CA TRP A 87 8.62 4.98 -5.93
C TRP A 87 9.45 5.35 -7.17
N ALA A 88 10.46 4.52 -7.46
CA ALA A 88 11.36 4.71 -8.59
C ALA A 88 11.35 3.49 -9.51
N GLN A 89 11.46 3.75 -10.81
CA GLN A 89 11.61 2.72 -11.83
C GLN A 89 12.95 2.00 -11.62
N ARG A 90 12.92 0.67 -11.64
CA ARG A 90 14.12 -0.17 -11.66
C ARG A 90 14.70 -0.14 -13.08
N PRO A 91 16.02 0.11 -13.24
CA PRO A 91 16.69 0.08 -14.54
C PRO A 91 16.78 -1.34 -15.12
#